data_AF-A0A957UNI8-F1
#
_entry.id   AF-A0A957UNI8-F1
#
_cell.length_a   1.000
_cell.length_b   1.000
_cell.length_c   1.000
_cell.angle_alpha   90.00
_cell.angle_beta   90.00
_cell.angle_gamma   90.00
#
_symmetry.space_group_name_H-M   'P 1'
#
loop_
_entity.id
_entity.type
_entity.pdbx_description
1 polymer ?
#
loop_
_entity_poly.entity_id
_entity_poly.type
_entity_poly.pdbx_seq_one_letter_code
_entity_poly.pdbx_strand_id
1 'polypeptide(L)'
;GRGDVTADPIRSVDDWLRLVMLDGTTTSGQGKLATTSPFNPQPGSDAVFTTIDAAGLVALTNGFQPQLRIVSLPVNIDGRQVAWVQVGRSMAALHDTLNELLLLLLLLTPVLLLATAMSGYWLAGRVLRPIETIRRQAAAMSAQDLQRRLNLALPDDEIGRLARTFDQMLERLQASFQAQQRFVSDASHELRTPLAVIRGECDITLECPRQAADYVEALQIIGDETGRMERLVT
;
A
#
# COMPACT_ATOMS: atom_id res chain seq x y z
N GLY A 1 -72.69 3.56 -16.34
CA GLY A 1 -71.35 3.07 -16.70
C GLY A 1 -70.41 3.47 -15.59
N ARG A 2 -69.81 2.48 -14.94
CA ARG A 2 -68.92 2.58 -13.77
C ARG A 2 -67.63 3.29 -14.20
N GLY A 3 -67.31 4.43 -13.60
CA GLY A 3 -66.01 5.08 -13.79
C GLY A 3 -64.99 4.43 -12.86
N ASP A 4 -64.00 3.77 -13.44
CA ASP A 4 -62.83 3.24 -12.73
C ASP A 4 -61.98 4.42 -12.24
N VAL A 5 -62.01 4.67 -10.94
CA VAL A 5 -61.07 5.57 -10.28
C VAL A 5 -59.88 4.72 -9.88
N THR A 6 -58.86 4.73 -10.73
CA THR A 6 -57.52 4.23 -10.42
C THR A 6 -57.04 4.86 -9.12
N ALA A 7 -56.77 4.02 -8.12
CA ALA A 7 -56.25 4.41 -6.83
C ALA A 7 -54.90 5.11 -7.00
N ASP A 8 -54.85 6.41 -6.71
CA ASP A 8 -53.61 7.15 -6.55
C ASP A 8 -52.87 6.60 -5.31
N PRO A 9 -51.59 6.21 -5.43
CA PRO A 9 -50.81 5.80 -4.27
C PRO A 9 -50.62 7.01 -3.37
N ILE A 10 -51.03 6.84 -2.10
CA ILE A 10 -51.00 7.82 -1.02
C ILE A 10 -49.62 8.50 -0.98
N ARG A 11 -49.51 9.68 -1.63
CA ARG A 11 -48.34 10.55 -1.55
C ARG A 11 -48.46 11.39 -0.28
N SER A 12 -47.49 11.16 0.61
CA SER A 12 -47.04 12.02 1.70
C SER A 12 -48.13 12.69 2.54
N VAL A 13 -48.50 12.04 3.64
CA VAL A 13 -48.94 12.74 4.85
C VAL A 13 -47.87 12.45 5.90
N ASP A 14 -46.93 13.38 6.07
CA ASP A 14 -45.69 13.13 6.81
C ASP A 14 -45.88 13.02 8.33
N ASP A 15 -46.84 13.75 8.89
CA ASP A 15 -47.18 13.70 10.32
C ASP A 15 -48.72 13.67 10.45
N TRP A 16 -49.26 12.72 11.23
CA TRP A 16 -50.68 12.72 11.59
C TRP A 16 -50.90 12.60 13.10
N LEU A 17 -51.89 13.33 13.58
CA LEU A 17 -52.36 13.33 14.98
C LEU A 17 -53.79 12.80 15.03
N ARG A 18 -54.02 11.76 15.83
CA ARG A 18 -55.37 11.22 16.09
C ARG A 18 -55.64 11.14 17.57
N LEU A 19 -56.76 11.71 17.99
CA LEU A 19 -57.33 11.52 19.31
C LEU A 19 -58.34 10.38 19.23
N VAL A 20 -58.18 9.36 20.05
CA VAL A 20 -59.12 8.24 20.19
C VAL A 20 -59.73 8.32 21.58
N MET A 21 -61.02 8.66 21.63
CA MET A 21 -61.80 8.71 22.86
C MET A 21 -62.20 7.28 23.27
N LEU A 22 -62.44 7.05 24.56
CA LEU A 22 -62.79 5.72 25.09
C LEU A 22 -64.13 5.16 24.60
N ASP A 23 -64.99 6.02 24.04
CA ASP A 23 -66.26 5.64 23.39
C ASP A 23 -66.08 5.16 21.93
N GLY A 24 -64.83 5.09 21.46
CA GLY A 24 -64.48 4.69 20.10
C GLY A 24 -64.57 5.83 19.08
N THR A 25 -64.94 7.05 19.48
CA THR A 25 -64.94 8.21 18.59
C THR A 25 -63.51 8.71 18.38
N THR A 26 -63.20 9.10 17.14
CA THR A 26 -61.87 9.63 16.81
C THR A 26 -61.95 11.02 16.23
N THR A 27 -61.19 11.96 16.77
CA THR A 27 -61.06 13.33 16.24
C THR A 27 -59.63 13.51 15.75
N SER A 28 -59.43 13.89 14.49
CA SER A 28 -58.10 14.07 13.89
C SER A 28 -57.87 15.53 13.50
N GLY A 29 -56.67 16.04 13.76
CA GLY A 29 -56.28 17.43 13.54
C GLY A 29 -55.30 17.58 12.37
N GLN A 30 -55.81 18.18 11.28
CA GLN A 30 -55.19 18.66 10.03
C GLN A 30 -54.54 17.66 9.06
N GLY A 31 -55.04 17.68 7.81
CA GLY A 31 -54.62 16.88 6.64
C GLY A 31 -55.79 16.09 6.04
N LYS A 32 -56.32 16.54 4.91
CA LYS A 32 -57.57 16.04 4.29
C LYS A 32 -57.45 14.57 3.82
N LEU A 33 -58.50 13.79 4.07
CA LEU A 33 -58.89 12.47 3.50
C LEU A 33 -58.29 11.19 4.11
N ALA A 34 -59.13 10.43 4.82
CA ALA A 34 -59.67 9.14 4.38
C ALA A 34 -60.62 8.59 5.45
N THR A 35 -61.90 8.42 5.11
CA THR A 35 -62.86 7.66 5.92
C THR A 35 -62.54 6.18 5.73
N THR A 36 -61.59 5.65 6.50
CA THR A 36 -61.42 4.21 6.66
C THR A 36 -61.81 3.83 8.08
N SER A 37 -62.64 2.79 8.17
CA SER A 37 -63.21 2.23 9.41
C SER A 37 -62.19 2.13 10.55
N PRO A 38 -62.63 2.26 11.82
CA PRO A 38 -61.75 2.13 12.97
C PRO A 38 -61.02 0.79 12.93
N PHE A 39 -59.68 0.83 12.98
CA PHE A 39 -58.88 -0.34 13.31
C PHE A 39 -59.15 -0.67 14.77
N ASN A 40 -60.05 -1.62 15.00
CA ASN A 40 -60.32 -2.22 16.30
C ASN A 40 -59.50 -3.51 16.37
N PRO A 41 -58.38 -3.55 17.10
CA PRO A 41 -57.56 -4.76 17.18
C PRO A 41 -58.38 -5.87 17.85
N GLN A 42 -58.80 -6.86 17.06
CA GLN A 42 -59.39 -8.07 17.61
C GLN A 42 -58.27 -8.99 18.14
N PRO A 43 -58.45 -9.63 19.30
CA PRO A 43 -57.51 -10.63 19.80
C PRO A 43 -57.31 -11.72 18.73
N GLY A 44 -56.07 -11.90 18.23
CA GLY A 44 -55.73 -12.91 17.23
C GLY A 44 -55.32 -12.41 15.84
N SER A 45 -55.18 -11.10 15.61
CA SER A 45 -54.52 -10.59 14.40
C SER A 45 -53.00 -10.79 14.45
N ASP A 46 -52.36 -11.17 13.34
CA ASP A 46 -50.89 -11.39 13.20
C ASP A 46 -50.00 -10.16 13.43
N ALA A 47 -50.56 -9.09 14.01
CA ALA A 47 -49.81 -7.93 14.46
C ALA A 47 -48.95 -8.31 15.68
N VAL A 48 -47.64 -8.37 15.48
CA VAL A 48 -46.67 -8.58 16.57
C VAL A 48 -46.48 -7.26 17.32
N PHE A 49 -46.96 -7.19 18.56
CA PHE A 49 -46.77 -6.05 19.46
C PHE A 49 -45.55 -6.30 20.35
N THR A 50 -44.60 -5.35 20.40
CA THR A 50 -43.51 -5.39 21.38
C THR A 50 -43.67 -4.23 22.36
N THR A 51 -44.17 -4.53 23.56
CA THR A 51 -44.25 -3.61 24.72
C THR A 51 -42.85 -3.32 25.25
N ILE A 52 -42.42 -2.06 25.21
CA ILE A 52 -41.32 -1.56 26.04
C ILE A 52 -41.92 -0.54 27.00
N ASP A 53 -42.23 -1.03 28.21
CA ASP A 53 -42.71 -0.29 29.38
C ASP A 53 -44.09 0.40 29.27
N ALA A 54 -44.75 0.59 30.42
CA ALA A 54 -46.15 0.99 30.60
C ALA A 54 -46.50 2.41 30.12
N ALA A 55 -45.59 3.08 29.40
CA ALA A 55 -45.76 4.45 28.92
C ALA A 55 -45.67 4.63 27.39
N GLY A 56 -45.45 3.58 26.59
CA GLY A 56 -45.45 3.75 25.13
C GLY A 56 -45.17 2.49 24.32
N LEU A 57 -46.22 1.95 23.69
CA LEU A 57 -46.15 0.79 22.78
C LEU A 57 -45.78 1.18 21.33
N VAL A 58 -45.06 0.27 20.65
CA VAL A 58 -44.24 0.48 19.44
C VAL A 58 -44.87 -0.07 18.14
N ALA A 59 -44.45 0.56 17.02
CA ALA A 59 -44.36 0.20 15.59
C ALA A 59 -45.19 -0.95 14.99
N LEU A 60 -45.89 -0.61 13.90
CA LEU A 60 -46.51 -1.58 12.98
C LEU A 60 -45.50 -1.92 11.86
N THR A 61 -45.08 -3.18 11.76
CA THR A 61 -44.38 -3.70 10.57
C THR A 61 -45.38 -4.50 9.75
N ASN A 62 -45.75 -3.99 8.58
CA ASN A 62 -46.33 -4.80 7.52
C ASN A 62 -45.30 -4.84 6.40
N GLY A 63 -45.11 -6.03 5.81
CA GLY A 63 -44.02 -6.37 4.88
C GLY A 63 -43.96 -5.58 3.56
N PHE A 64 -44.71 -4.49 3.42
CA PHE A 64 -44.60 -3.51 2.33
C PHE A 64 -44.78 -2.10 2.94
N GLN A 65 -43.72 -1.28 2.87
CA GLN A 65 -43.51 0.09 3.41
C GLN A 65 -44.77 1.00 3.53
N PRO A 66 -44.83 1.99 4.45
CA PRO A 66 -43.73 2.57 5.23
C PRO A 66 -43.74 2.21 6.72
N GLN A 67 -42.56 2.09 7.31
CA GLN A 67 -42.38 1.92 8.75
C GLN A 67 -42.91 3.16 9.49
N LEU A 68 -44.14 3.07 9.96
CA LEU A 68 -44.75 4.11 10.77
C LEU A 68 -44.34 3.89 12.22
N ARG A 69 -43.65 4.88 12.80
CA ARG A 69 -43.45 4.91 14.25
C ARG A 69 -44.66 5.62 14.85
N ILE A 70 -45.49 4.86 15.54
CA ILE A 70 -46.67 5.36 16.24
C ILE A 70 -46.34 5.40 17.74
N VAL A 71 -46.57 6.54 18.39
CA VAL A 71 -46.48 6.69 19.84
C VAL A 71 -47.87 7.04 20.36
N SER A 72 -48.35 6.29 21.36
CA SER A 72 -49.65 6.51 21.99
C SER A 72 -49.47 6.97 23.43
N LEU A 73 -50.03 8.13 23.79
CA LEU A 73 -49.99 8.69 25.13
C LEU A 73 -51.41 8.70 25.73
N PRO A 74 -51.62 8.19 26.95
CA PRO A 74 -52.91 8.28 27.63
C PRO A 74 -53.15 9.71 28.12
N VAL A 75 -54.35 10.23 27.90
CA VAL A 75 -54.79 11.53 28.43
C VAL A 75 -55.73 11.28 29.60
N ASN A 76 -55.28 11.67 30.79
CA ASN A 76 -56.06 11.59 32.03
C ASN A 76 -56.55 12.99 32.40
N ILE A 77 -57.85 13.13 32.67
CA ILE A 77 -58.47 14.35 33.21
C ILE A 77 -59.11 13.95 34.53
N ASP A 78 -58.79 14.66 35.63
CA ASP A 78 -59.27 14.37 36.98
C ASP A 78 -59.04 12.92 37.45
N GLY A 79 -57.88 12.35 37.12
CA GLY A 79 -57.50 10.98 37.53
C GLY A 79 -58.28 9.87 36.82
N ARG A 80 -59.18 10.21 35.89
CA ARG A 80 -59.84 9.26 34.99
C ARG A 80 -59.23 9.37 33.60
N GLN A 81 -58.90 8.21 33.03
CA GLN A 81 -58.47 8.15 31.64
C GLN A 81 -59.67 8.48 30.75
N VAL A 82 -59.49 9.38 29.78
CA VAL A 82 -60.59 9.85 28.90
C VAL A 82 -60.27 9.60 27.43
N ALA A 83 -58.99 9.64 27.04
CA ALA A 83 -58.58 9.47 25.65
C ALA A 83 -57.15 8.92 25.49
N TRP A 84 -56.84 8.51 24.26
CA TRP A 84 -55.50 8.20 23.77
C TRP A 84 -55.11 9.19 22.67
N VAL A 85 -53.92 9.78 22.76
CA VAL A 85 -53.33 10.59 21.69
C VAL A 85 -52.36 9.71 20.93
N GLN A 86 -52.57 9.53 19.62
CA GLN A 86 -51.66 8.81 18.73
C GLN A 86 -50.97 9.80 17.78
N VAL A 87 -49.64 9.74 17.72
CA VAL A 87 -48.82 10.47 16.75
C VAL A 87 -48.11 9.45 15.87
N GLY A 88 -48.29 9.55 14.56
CA GLY A 88 -47.57 8.73 13.57
C GLY A 88 -46.63 9.58 12.73
N ARG A 89 -45.35 9.17 12.66
CA ARG A 89 -44.37 9.72 11.69
C ARG A 89 -43.96 8.67 10.67
N SER A 90 -43.87 9.08 9.41
CA SER A 90 -43.32 8.26 8.34
C SER A 90 -41.79 8.13 8.47
N MET A 91 -41.25 6.90 8.50
CA MET A 91 -39.80 6.66 8.43
C MET A 91 -39.30 6.50 6.99
N ALA A 92 -40.14 6.76 5.98
CA ALA A 92 -39.75 6.66 4.57
C ALA A 92 -38.65 7.68 4.22
N ALA A 93 -38.82 8.94 4.66
CA ALA A 93 -37.81 9.99 4.45
C ALA A 93 -36.46 9.65 5.10
N LEU A 94 -36.47 8.93 6.23
CA LEU A 94 -35.24 8.46 6.87
C LEU A 94 -34.55 7.37 6.04
N HIS A 95 -35.31 6.39 5.53
CA HIS A 95 -34.76 5.32 4.70
C HIS A 95 -34.24 5.82 3.35
N ASP A 96 -34.91 6.79 2.73
CA ASP A 96 -34.45 7.39 1.48
C ASP A 96 -33.11 8.10 1.68
N THR A 97 -32.99 8.89 2.76
CA THR A 97 -31.74 9.54 3.13
C THR A 97 -30.61 8.52 3.39
N LEU A 98 -30.92 7.42 4.10
CA LEU A 98 -29.94 6.35 4.37
C LEU A 98 -29.51 5.62 3.09
N ASN A 99 -30.44 5.37 2.16
CA ASN A 99 -30.14 4.72 0.89
C ASN A 99 -29.27 5.62 0.00
N GLU A 100 -29.54 6.92 -0.04
CA GLU A 100 -28.67 7.87 -0.75
C GLU A 100 -27.26 7.91 -0.16
N LEU A 101 -27.14 7.95 1.17
CA LEU A 101 -25.85 7.88 1.86
C LEU A 101 -25.13 6.55 1.57
N LEU A 102 -25.83 5.42 1.60
CA LEU A 102 -25.26 4.12 1.28
C LEU A 102 -24.78 4.05 -0.17
N LEU A 103 -25.54 4.57 -1.11
CA LEU A 103 -25.16 4.60 -2.53
C LEU A 103 -23.93 5.49 -2.74
N LEU A 104 -23.90 6.66 -2.09
CA LEU A 104 -22.73 7.55 -2.11
C LEU A 104 -21.50 6.85 -1.53
N LEU A 105 -21.62 6.20 -0.37
CA LEU A 105 -20.50 5.43 0.22
C LEU A 105 -20.06 4.28 -0.68
N LEU A 106 -21.00 3.54 -1.25
CA LEU A 106 -20.73 2.40 -2.13
C LEU A 106 -19.99 2.83 -3.40
N LEU A 107 -20.20 4.06 -3.87
CA LEU A 107 -19.55 4.61 -5.06
C LEU A 107 -18.21 5.29 -4.69
N LEU A 108 -18.17 6.06 -3.61
CA LEU A 108 -16.99 6.82 -3.21
C LEU A 108 -15.88 5.93 -2.65
N THR A 109 -16.23 4.88 -1.89
CA THR A 109 -15.25 3.96 -1.29
C THR A 109 -14.35 3.27 -2.33
N PRO A 110 -14.88 2.59 -3.37
CA PRO A 110 -14.02 1.95 -4.37
C PRO A 110 -13.24 2.99 -5.19
N VAL A 111 -13.80 4.17 -5.45
CA VAL A 111 -13.08 5.25 -6.13
C VAL A 111 -11.85 5.69 -5.32
N LEU A 112 -12.02 5.90 -4.02
CA LEU A 112 -10.94 6.32 -3.13
C LEU A 112 -9.89 5.21 -2.95
N LEU A 113 -10.34 3.96 -2.89
CA LEU A 113 -9.48 2.78 -2.81
C LEU A 113 -8.63 2.63 -4.07
N LEU A 114 -9.23 2.77 -5.26
CA LEU A 114 -8.53 2.75 -6.54
C LEU A 114 -7.54 3.92 -6.65
N ALA A 115 -7.95 5.13 -6.27
CA ALA A 115 -7.07 6.29 -6.28
C ALA A 115 -5.84 6.11 -5.35
N THR A 116 -6.07 5.55 -4.17
CA THR A 116 -5.00 5.25 -3.20
C THR A 116 -4.08 4.14 -3.71
N ALA A 117 -4.63 3.06 -4.28
CA ALA A 117 -3.84 1.98 -4.86
C ALA A 117 -3.00 2.46 -6.05
N MET A 118 -3.59 3.25 -6.96
CA MET A 118 -2.88 3.82 -8.11
C MET A 118 -1.78 4.78 -7.68
N SER A 119 -2.07 5.70 -6.76
CA SER A 119 -1.06 6.65 -6.25
C SER A 119 0.07 5.95 -5.52
N GLY A 120 -0.24 4.95 -4.68
CA GLY A 120 0.75 4.11 -4.00
C GLY A 120 1.64 3.35 -4.98
N TYR A 121 1.05 2.71 -5.99
CA TYR A 121 1.79 1.99 -7.03
C TYR A 121 2.70 2.93 -7.83
N TRP A 122 2.18 4.09 -8.24
CA TRP A 122 2.93 5.09 -8.99
C TRP A 122 4.10 5.67 -8.16
N LEU A 123 3.85 6.00 -6.89
CA LEU A 123 4.87 6.54 -5.99
C LEU A 123 5.95 5.49 -5.67
N ALA A 124 5.56 4.25 -5.38
CA ALA A 124 6.51 3.16 -5.15
C ALA A 124 7.39 2.94 -6.39
N GLY A 125 6.80 2.90 -7.59
CA GLY A 125 7.55 2.80 -8.84
C GLY A 125 8.52 3.98 -9.04
N ARG A 126 8.10 5.21 -8.73
CA ARG A 126 8.94 6.41 -8.81
C ARG A 126 10.15 6.35 -7.86
N VAL A 127 9.94 5.91 -6.62
CA VAL A 127 10.97 5.84 -5.57
C VAL A 127 11.94 4.67 -5.78
N LEU A 128 11.45 3.52 -6.28
CA LEU A 128 12.28 2.33 -6.50
C LEU A 128 13.08 2.37 -7.82
N ARG A 129 12.66 3.19 -8.79
CA ARG A 129 13.30 3.27 -10.11
C ARG A 129 14.80 3.60 -10.07
N PRO A 130 15.30 4.54 -9.23
CA PRO A 130 16.72 4.77 -9.04
C PRO A 130 17.48 3.54 -8.52
N ILE A 131 16.92 2.82 -7.55
CA ILE A 131 17.53 1.62 -6.96
C ILE A 131 17.73 0.56 -8.04
N GLU A 132 16.74 0.34 -8.89
CA GLU A 132 16.83 -0.59 -10.00
C GLU A 132 17.85 -0.14 -11.07
N THR A 133 18.10 1.16 -11.17
CA THR A 133 19.15 1.69 -12.06
C THR A 133 20.54 1.41 -11.48
N ILE A 134 20.73 1.65 -10.18
CA ILE A 134 21.96 1.30 -9.45
C ILE A 134 22.23 -0.20 -9.56
N ARG A 135 21.22 -1.04 -9.30
CA ARG A 135 21.31 -2.51 -9.39
C ARG A 135 21.76 -2.96 -10.77
N ARG A 136 21.13 -2.44 -11.83
CA ARG A 136 21.47 -2.79 -13.22
C ARG A 136 22.88 -2.35 -13.59
N GLN A 137 23.27 -1.13 -13.23
CA GLN A 137 24.62 -0.64 -13.49
C GLN A 137 25.65 -1.49 -12.74
N ALA A 138 25.45 -1.72 -11.44
CA ALA A 138 26.34 -2.57 -10.64
C ALA A 138 26.46 -4.00 -11.19
N ALA A 139 25.35 -4.62 -11.63
CA ALA A 139 25.35 -5.96 -12.21
C ALA A 139 26.05 -6.02 -13.58
N ALA A 140 26.09 -4.91 -14.32
CA ALA A 140 26.80 -4.82 -15.59
C ALA A 140 28.30 -4.50 -15.42
N MET A 141 28.74 -4.10 -14.22
CA MET A 141 30.14 -3.79 -13.98
C MET A 141 30.98 -5.06 -13.82
N SER A 142 32.02 -5.17 -14.63
CA SER A 142 33.05 -6.20 -14.52
C SER A 142 34.28 -5.66 -13.76
N ALA A 143 35.16 -6.55 -13.29
CA ALA A 143 36.43 -6.16 -12.69
C ALA A 143 37.35 -5.37 -13.66
N GLN A 144 37.12 -5.47 -14.96
CA GLN A 144 37.88 -4.72 -15.98
C GLN A 144 37.29 -3.31 -16.20
N ASP A 145 36.01 -3.11 -15.89
CA ASP A 145 35.27 -1.85 -16.11
C ASP A 145 35.10 -0.99 -14.86
N LEU A 146 35.93 -1.20 -13.84
CA LEU A 146 35.91 -0.45 -12.57
C LEU A 146 36.16 1.06 -12.74
N GLN A 147 36.59 1.52 -13.92
CA GLN A 147 36.70 2.95 -14.24
C GLN A 147 35.33 3.61 -14.46
N ARG A 148 34.31 2.82 -14.79
CA ARG A 148 32.95 3.34 -14.98
C ARG A 148 32.35 3.68 -13.61
N ARG A 149 31.80 4.89 -13.48
CA ARG A 149 31.06 5.32 -12.29
C ARG A 149 29.57 5.20 -12.54
N LEU A 150 28.76 5.12 -11.49
CA LEU A 150 27.31 5.19 -11.61
C LEU A 150 26.91 6.56 -12.19
N ASN A 151 27.56 7.64 -11.73
CA ASN A 151 27.35 9.03 -12.17
C ASN A 151 25.87 9.42 -12.30
N LEU A 152 25.09 9.01 -11.30
CA LEU A 152 23.66 9.26 -11.28
C LEU A 152 23.41 10.66 -10.70
N ALA A 153 22.82 11.54 -11.52
CA ALA A 153 22.33 12.84 -11.08
C ALA A 153 21.06 12.66 -10.23
N LEU A 154 21.25 12.30 -8.96
CA LEU A 154 20.20 12.09 -7.97
C LEU A 154 20.08 13.30 -7.03
N PRO A 155 18.88 13.57 -6.49
CA PRO A 155 18.70 14.53 -5.40
C PRO A 155 19.58 14.19 -4.19
N ASP A 156 19.78 15.16 -3.31
CA ASP A 156 20.62 15.00 -2.12
C ASP A 156 19.91 14.27 -0.95
N ASP A 157 19.23 13.18 -1.29
CA ASP A 157 18.43 12.33 -0.39
C ASP A 157 19.18 11.04 -0.01
N GLU A 158 18.50 10.12 0.68
CA GLU A 158 19.03 8.82 1.08
C GLU A 158 19.57 8.02 -0.11
N ILE A 159 18.90 8.10 -1.26
CA ILE A 159 19.26 7.35 -2.46
C ILE A 159 20.46 7.98 -3.16
N GLY A 160 20.52 9.32 -3.23
CA GLY A 160 21.70 10.04 -3.70
C GLY A 160 22.94 9.78 -2.84
N ARG A 161 22.80 9.75 -1.51
CA ARG A 161 23.88 9.38 -0.59
C ARG A 161 24.37 7.94 -0.80
N LEU A 162 23.45 7.00 -1.05
CA LEU A 162 23.80 5.61 -1.36
C LEU A 162 24.62 5.52 -2.66
N ALA A 163 24.18 6.20 -3.72
CA ALA A 163 24.89 6.21 -5.01
C ALA A 163 26.33 6.74 -4.86
N ARG A 164 26.53 7.84 -4.12
CA ARG A 164 27.87 8.38 -3.86
C ARG A 164 28.75 7.45 -3.05
N THR A 165 28.19 6.82 -2.02
CA THR A 165 28.93 5.81 -1.22
C THR A 165 29.39 4.65 -2.09
N PHE A 166 28.55 4.21 -3.04
CA PHE A 166 28.92 3.16 -3.99
C PHE A 166 30.05 3.60 -4.92
N ASP A 167 29.98 4.81 -5.48
CA ASP A 167 31.06 5.37 -6.31
C ASP A 167 32.40 5.48 -5.54
N GLN A 168 32.37 5.85 -4.25
CA GLN A 168 33.57 5.86 -3.40
C GLN A 168 34.12 4.45 -3.16
N MET A 169 33.26 3.44 -3.00
CA MET A 169 33.70 2.05 -2.89
C MET A 169 34.39 1.57 -4.18
N LEU A 170 33.82 1.92 -5.35
CA LEU A 170 34.41 1.61 -6.65
C LEU A 170 35.78 2.28 -6.83
N GLU A 171 35.92 3.53 -6.38
CA GLU A 171 37.20 4.24 -6.43
C GLU A 171 38.28 3.55 -5.60
N ARG A 172 37.95 3.12 -4.38
CA ARG A 172 38.89 2.38 -3.52
C ARG A 172 39.27 1.04 -4.14
N LEU A 173 38.31 0.33 -4.75
CA LEU A 173 38.56 -0.94 -5.41
C LEU A 173 39.47 -0.76 -6.64
N GLN A 174 39.23 0.27 -7.45
CA GLN A 174 40.07 0.61 -8.59
C GLN A 174 41.50 0.94 -8.16
N ALA A 175 41.68 1.73 -7.11
CA ALA A 175 43.00 2.06 -6.58
C ALA A 175 43.78 0.80 -6.15
N SER A 176 43.12 -0.15 -5.47
CA SER A 176 43.72 -1.42 -5.07
C SER A 176 44.12 -2.28 -6.29
N PHE A 177 43.26 -2.39 -7.30
CA PHE A 177 43.59 -3.13 -8.53
C PHE A 177 44.78 -2.51 -9.28
N GLN A 178 44.82 -1.19 -9.39
CA GLN A 178 45.94 -0.48 -10.03
C GLN A 178 47.25 -0.64 -9.25
N ALA A 179 47.19 -0.68 -7.92
CA ALA A 179 48.36 -0.96 -7.09
C ALA A 179 48.86 -2.40 -7.31
N GLN A 180 47.94 -3.38 -7.32
CA GLN A 180 48.27 -4.78 -7.60
C GLN A 180 48.87 -4.97 -8.99
N GLN A 181 48.31 -4.34 -10.03
CA GLN A 181 48.81 -4.47 -11.39
C GLN A 181 50.21 -3.86 -11.55
N ARG A 182 50.46 -2.70 -10.91
CA ARG A 182 51.81 -2.11 -10.87
C ARG A 182 52.80 -3.03 -10.15
N PHE A 183 52.43 -3.55 -8.98
CA PHE A 183 53.27 -4.48 -8.25
C PHE A 183 53.66 -5.72 -9.08
N VAL A 184 52.70 -6.34 -9.76
CA VAL A 184 52.96 -7.50 -10.63
C VAL A 184 53.86 -7.12 -11.81
N SER A 185 53.64 -5.96 -12.42
CA SER A 185 54.47 -5.44 -13.51
C SER A 185 55.90 -5.21 -13.06
N ASP A 186 56.07 -4.49 -11.95
CA ASP A 186 57.38 -4.14 -11.40
C ASP A 186 58.14 -5.40 -10.98
N ALA A 187 57.49 -6.33 -10.29
CA ALA A 187 58.08 -7.63 -9.95
C ALA A 187 58.49 -8.42 -11.20
N SER A 188 57.67 -8.41 -12.26
CA SER A 188 58.02 -9.08 -13.53
C SER A 188 59.23 -8.45 -14.20
N HIS A 189 59.38 -7.13 -14.13
CA HIS A 189 60.55 -6.42 -14.67
C HIS A 189 61.81 -6.69 -13.86
N GLU A 190 61.73 -6.62 -12.53
CA GLU A 190 62.84 -6.90 -11.62
C GLU A 190 63.32 -8.35 -11.71
N LEU A 191 62.44 -9.31 -12.05
CA LEU A 191 62.81 -10.72 -12.26
C LEU A 191 63.35 -11.02 -13.67
N ARG A 192 62.89 -10.29 -14.70
CA ARG A 192 63.30 -10.53 -16.09
C ARG A 192 64.80 -10.26 -16.31
N THR A 193 65.32 -9.19 -15.74
CA THR A 193 66.73 -8.81 -15.86
C THR A 193 67.67 -9.91 -15.31
N PRO A 194 67.49 -10.40 -14.06
CA PRO A 194 68.19 -11.56 -13.53
C PRO A 194 68.19 -12.77 -14.45
N LEU A 195 66.99 -13.14 -14.92
CA LEU A 195 66.80 -14.32 -15.76
C LEU A 195 67.50 -14.20 -17.11
N ALA A 196 67.57 -12.98 -17.67
CA ALA A 196 68.29 -12.73 -18.91
C ALA A 196 69.81 -12.89 -18.72
N VAL A 197 70.36 -12.45 -17.58
CA VAL A 197 71.78 -12.63 -17.24
C VAL A 197 72.10 -14.11 -17.07
N ILE A 198 71.34 -14.84 -16.25
CA ILE A 198 71.53 -16.28 -16.03
C ILE A 198 71.48 -17.04 -17.36
N ARG A 199 70.49 -16.73 -18.22
CA ARG A 199 70.38 -17.37 -19.53
C ARG A 199 71.57 -17.02 -20.43
N GLY A 200 72.00 -15.76 -20.46
CA GLY A 200 73.17 -15.33 -21.24
C GLY A 200 74.45 -16.07 -20.82
N GLU A 201 74.71 -16.18 -19.50
CA GLU A 201 75.85 -16.93 -18.98
C GLU A 201 75.79 -18.42 -19.36
N CYS A 202 74.61 -19.05 -19.26
CA CYS A 202 74.43 -20.43 -19.71
C CYS A 202 74.72 -20.59 -21.22
N ASP A 203 74.15 -19.72 -22.06
CA ASP A 203 74.31 -19.80 -23.52
C ASP A 203 75.78 -19.63 -23.92
N ILE A 204 76.45 -18.61 -23.37
CA ILE A 204 77.87 -18.30 -23.62
C ILE A 204 78.78 -19.45 -23.15
N THR A 205 78.45 -20.07 -22.02
CA THR A 205 79.26 -21.15 -21.42
C THR A 205 79.09 -22.48 -22.14
N LEU A 206 77.94 -22.71 -22.79
CA LEU A 206 77.64 -23.93 -23.54
C LEU A 206 78.06 -23.87 -25.02
N GLU A 207 78.29 -22.68 -25.58
CA GLU A 207 78.58 -22.50 -27.01
C GLU A 207 79.89 -23.15 -27.47
N CYS A 208 80.93 -23.14 -26.63
CA CYS A 208 82.25 -23.71 -26.95
C CYS A 208 82.96 -24.27 -25.70
N PRO A 209 83.90 -25.23 -25.83
CA PRO A 209 84.75 -25.67 -24.74
C PRO A 209 85.62 -24.54 -24.19
N ARG A 210 85.67 -24.39 -22.86
CA ARG A 210 86.39 -23.32 -22.16
C ARG A 210 87.36 -23.84 -21.09
N GLN A 211 88.13 -22.94 -20.48
CA GLN A 211 88.99 -23.30 -19.35
C GLN A 211 88.15 -23.52 -18.10
N ALA A 212 88.65 -24.34 -17.17
CA ALA A 212 87.96 -24.60 -15.91
C ALA A 212 87.64 -23.32 -15.11
N ALA A 213 88.51 -22.30 -15.21
CA ALA A 213 88.29 -21.01 -14.55
C ALA A 213 87.05 -20.27 -15.09
N ASP A 214 86.82 -20.29 -16.40
CA ASP A 214 85.68 -19.60 -17.04
C ASP A 214 84.34 -20.22 -16.60
N TYR A 215 84.29 -21.55 -16.42
CA TYR A 215 83.10 -22.24 -15.90
C TYR A 215 82.80 -21.85 -14.44
N VAL A 216 83.83 -21.67 -13.63
CA VAL A 216 83.67 -21.26 -12.22
C VAL A 216 83.13 -19.82 -12.16
N GLU A 217 83.64 -18.91 -13.00
CA GLU A 217 83.15 -17.53 -13.08
C GLU A 217 81.67 -17.46 -13.50
N ALA A 218 81.28 -18.17 -14.55
CA ALA A 218 79.89 -18.23 -14.99
C ALA A 218 78.95 -18.77 -13.89
N LEU A 219 79.37 -19.81 -13.17
CA LEU A 219 78.60 -20.37 -12.04
C LEU A 219 78.49 -19.39 -10.86
N GLN A 220 79.52 -18.58 -10.60
CA GLN A 220 79.46 -17.52 -9.59
C GLN A 220 78.45 -16.43 -9.98
N ILE A 221 78.47 -15.97 -11.23
CA ILE A 221 77.51 -14.96 -11.73
C ILE A 221 76.07 -15.50 -11.62
N ILE A 222 75.83 -16.75 -12.01
CA ILE A 222 74.51 -17.39 -11.88
C ILE A 222 74.09 -17.49 -10.40
N GLY A 223 75.01 -17.88 -9.52
CA GLY A 223 74.77 -17.96 -8.08
C GLY A 223 74.42 -16.61 -7.45
N ASP A 224 75.17 -15.56 -7.81
CA ASP A 224 74.96 -14.19 -7.33
C ASP A 224 73.59 -13.65 -7.76
N GLU A 225 73.21 -13.88 -9.01
CA GLU A 225 71.92 -13.41 -9.54
C GLU A 225 70.74 -14.21 -8.97
N THR A 226 70.93 -15.51 -8.70
CA THR A 226 69.95 -16.34 -7.98
C THR A 226 69.74 -15.82 -6.55
N GLY A 227 70.83 -15.53 -5.83
CA GLY A 227 70.76 -14.94 -4.49
C GLY A 227 70.14 -13.54 -4.49
N ARG A 228 70.30 -12.77 -5.58
CA ARG A 228 69.61 -11.48 -5.77
C ARG A 228 68.10 -11.67 -5.94
N MET A 229 67.64 -12.67 -6.70
CA MET A 229 66.22 -13.00 -6.83
C MET A 229 65.61 -13.51 -5.51
N GLU A 230 66.32 -14.32 -4.73
CA GLU A 230 65.85 -14.80 -3.42
C GLU A 230 65.54 -13.65 -2.44
N ARG A 231 66.38 -12.60 -2.46
CA ARG A 231 66.15 -11.36 -1.67
C ARG A 231 64.96 -10.53 -2.14
N LEU A 232 64.48 -10.70 -3.37
CA LEU A 232 63.30 -9.98 -3.88
C LEU A 232 61.97 -10.67 -3.49
N VAL A 233 62.02 -11.96 -3.18
CA VAL A 233 60.83 -12.78 -2.84
C VAL A 233 60.58 -12.84 -1.32
N THR A 234 61.61 -12.58 -0.50
CA THR A 234 61.58 -12.67 0.97
C THR A 234 61.33 -11.30 1.61
#